data_AF-A0A2H5VX02-F1
#
_entry.id   AF-A0A2H5VX02-F1
#
_cell.length_a   1.000
_cell.length_b   1.000
_cell.length_c   1.000
_cell.angle_alpha   90.00
_cell.angle_beta   90.00
_cell.angle_gamma   90.00
#
_symmetry.space_group_name_H-M   'P 1'
#
loop_
_entity.id
_entity.type
_entity.pdbx_description
1 polymer ?
#
loop_
_entity_poly.entity_id
_entity_poly.type
_entity_poly.pdbx_seq_one_letter_code
_entity_poly.pdbx_strand_id
1 'polypeptide(L)'
;MTGRLLRGRRPGRGRALLVLLLLLPLGLARAQSSFLVPELQRAEANLEQASAALRAAEEHAQAAREKVERLRALYARGLIARRDLEWAELEARTAQAQLEAAREVERLARDALARAREYAERAAERERRRPSLSRALVRVARSYGAGRFTLGDLGALMRAYQRRFGAPLPISAFGQTPTHDRLGLDHRGRVDIALHPESEQGRWVLDYLTRRGIPYIAFSDEVPNSATGAHIHVGPPSARK
;
A
#
# COMPACT_ATOMS: atom_id res chain seq x y z
N MET A 1 -64.88 23.07 -67.68
CA MET A 1 -63.44 22.78 -67.83
C MET A 1 -62.95 22.11 -66.55
N THR A 2 -62.14 21.05 -66.70
CA THR A 2 -61.12 20.53 -65.74
C THR A 2 -61.58 20.17 -64.31
N GLY A 3 -61.62 18.89 -63.92
CA GLY A 3 -60.45 18.10 -63.47
C GLY A 3 -60.30 18.24 -61.94
N ARG A 4 -59.75 17.36 -61.12
CA ARG A 4 -58.91 16.16 -61.27
C ARG A 4 -58.55 15.71 -59.83
N LEU A 5 -58.66 14.41 -59.54
CA LEU A 5 -57.75 13.57 -58.71
C LEU A 5 -57.31 13.94 -57.27
N LEU A 6 -57.48 12.92 -56.40
CA LEU A 6 -56.46 12.22 -55.58
C LEU A 6 -55.84 12.84 -54.29
N ARG A 7 -55.94 12.01 -53.23
CA ARG A 7 -54.91 11.54 -52.29
C ARG A 7 -53.77 12.48 -51.85
N GLY A 8 -53.65 12.58 -50.52
CA GLY A 8 -52.40 12.65 -49.76
C GLY A 8 -52.68 13.00 -48.30
N ARG A 9 -51.87 12.74 -47.28
CA ARG A 9 -50.77 11.81 -46.96
C ARG A 9 -50.36 12.19 -45.51
N ARG A 10 -50.19 11.20 -44.61
CA ARG A 10 -49.36 11.17 -43.37
C ARG A 10 -49.80 11.92 -42.09
N PRO A 11 -49.84 11.20 -40.94
CA PRO A 11 -49.74 11.80 -39.61
C PRO A 11 -48.28 12.05 -39.20
N GLY A 12 -48.07 13.15 -38.45
CA GLY A 12 -46.80 13.63 -37.94
C GLY A 12 -46.28 12.84 -36.73
N ARG A 13 -44.95 12.90 -36.57
CA ARG A 13 -44.12 12.25 -35.56
C ARG A 13 -44.21 12.96 -34.20
N GLY A 14 -44.11 12.19 -33.11
CA GLY A 14 -43.81 12.71 -31.77
C GLY A 14 -43.53 11.58 -30.79
N ARG A 15 -42.25 11.24 -30.58
CA ARG A 15 -41.76 10.31 -29.56
C ARG A 15 -41.68 11.04 -28.21
N ALA A 16 -42.07 10.38 -27.11
CA ALA A 16 -41.31 10.34 -25.86
C ALA A 16 -41.95 9.34 -24.88
N LEU A 17 -41.22 8.26 -24.59
CA LEU A 17 -41.52 7.26 -23.57
C LEU A 17 -40.69 7.64 -22.33
N LEU A 18 -41.34 7.89 -21.18
CA LEU A 18 -40.66 8.09 -19.89
C LEU A 18 -41.06 6.94 -18.96
N VAL A 19 -40.16 5.96 -18.79
CA VAL A 19 -40.28 4.92 -17.76
C VAL A 19 -39.40 5.34 -16.60
N LEU A 20 -40.03 5.69 -15.48
CA LEU A 20 -39.41 6.07 -14.23
C LEU A 20 -38.91 4.81 -13.50
N LEU A 21 -37.59 4.62 -13.44
CA LEU A 21 -36.95 3.61 -12.60
C LEU A 21 -37.02 4.03 -11.12
N LEU A 22 -37.61 3.17 -10.29
CA LEU A 22 -37.52 3.25 -8.83
C LEU A 22 -36.13 2.79 -8.37
N LEU A 23 -35.41 3.72 -7.74
CA LEU A 23 -34.12 3.54 -7.07
C LEU A 23 -34.29 2.82 -5.73
N LEU A 24 -33.60 1.69 -5.55
CA LEU A 24 -33.29 1.09 -4.26
C LEU A 24 -31.81 1.37 -3.93
N PRO A 25 -31.44 1.82 -2.72
CA PRO A 25 -30.05 2.08 -2.38
C PRO A 25 -29.40 0.79 -1.85
N LEU A 26 -28.60 0.11 -2.67
CA LEU A 26 -27.55 -0.80 -2.18
C LEU A 26 -26.21 -0.09 -2.31
N GLY A 27 -25.86 0.70 -1.29
CA GLY A 27 -24.71 1.58 -1.32
C GLY A 27 -23.94 1.64 0.00
N LEU A 28 -23.71 0.50 0.67
CA LEU A 28 -22.90 0.42 1.89
C LEU A 28 -22.05 -0.86 1.90
N ALA A 29 -21.18 -1.03 0.91
CA ALA A 29 -20.10 -2.04 0.98
C ALA A 29 -18.85 -1.68 0.16
N ARG A 30 -18.76 -0.46 -0.39
CA ARG A 30 -17.74 -0.08 -1.38
C ARG A 30 -16.51 0.62 -0.80
N ALA A 31 -16.50 0.88 0.52
CA ALA A 31 -15.48 1.69 1.15
C ALA A 31 -14.31 0.90 1.77
N GLN A 32 -14.30 -0.43 1.82
CA GLN A 32 -13.31 -1.13 2.66
C GLN A 32 -12.02 -1.58 1.94
N SER A 33 -12.02 -1.74 0.62
CA SER A 33 -10.85 -2.30 -0.09
C SER A 33 -9.71 -1.29 -0.30
N SER A 34 -9.99 0.01 -0.29
CA SER A 34 -8.99 1.08 -0.52
C SER A 34 -8.14 1.44 0.70
N PHE A 35 -8.52 0.99 1.90
CA PHE A 35 -7.84 1.32 3.15
C PHE A 35 -6.81 0.28 3.59
N LEU A 36 -6.79 -0.90 2.97
CA LEU A 36 -6.03 -2.06 3.46
C LEU A 36 -4.52 -1.96 3.21
N VAL A 37 -4.09 -1.41 2.07
CA VAL A 37 -2.65 -1.21 1.79
C VAL A 37 -2.06 -0.09 2.68
N PRO A 38 -2.73 1.08 2.83
CA PRO A 38 -2.28 2.08 3.80
C PRO A 38 -2.28 1.59 5.25
N GLU A 39 -3.23 0.73 5.64
CA GLU A 39 -3.31 0.19 7.00
C GLU A 39 -2.21 -0.83 7.29
N LEU A 40 -1.89 -1.70 6.33
CA LEU A 40 -0.74 -2.60 6.42
C LEU A 40 0.58 -1.84 6.52
N GLN A 41 0.79 -0.83 5.66
CA GLN A 41 1.99 0.02 5.70
C GLN A 41 2.13 0.78 7.03
N ARG A 42 1.02 1.30 7.57
CA ARG A 42 1.01 1.93 8.89
C ARG A 42 1.33 0.94 10.00
N ALA A 43 0.79 -0.29 9.94
CA ALA A 43 1.09 -1.31 10.93
C ALA A 43 2.57 -1.75 10.88
N GLU A 44 3.16 -1.84 9.69
CA GLU A 44 4.59 -2.11 9.50
C GLU A 44 5.46 -0.99 10.07
N ALA A 45 5.15 0.28 9.75
CA ALA A 45 5.86 1.43 10.29
C ALA A 45 5.74 1.54 11.82
N ASN A 46 4.55 1.27 12.36
CA ASN A 46 4.33 1.26 13.81
C ASN A 46 5.15 0.15 14.49
N LEU A 47 5.24 -1.03 13.89
CA LEU A 47 6.09 -2.11 14.41
C LEU A 47 7.57 -1.71 14.36
N GLU A 48 8.03 -1.12 13.26
CA GLU A 48 9.42 -0.67 13.14
C GLU A 48 9.78 0.36 14.23
N GLN A 49 8.90 1.34 14.45
CA GLN A 49 9.05 2.34 15.51
C GLN A 49 9.03 1.69 16.91
N ALA A 50 8.12 0.75 17.16
CA ALA A 50 8.04 0.05 18.43
C ALA A 50 9.29 -0.82 18.70
N SER A 51 9.80 -1.53 17.69
CA SER A 51 11.03 -2.31 17.80
C SER A 51 12.28 -1.43 17.96
N ALA A 52 12.31 -0.22 17.40
CA ALA A 52 13.37 0.74 17.67
C ALA A 52 13.32 1.28 19.11
N ALA A 53 12.12 1.62 19.60
CA ALA A 53 11.91 2.05 20.99
C ALA A 53 12.26 0.94 22.00
N LEU A 54 11.92 -0.31 21.69
CA LEU A 54 12.29 -1.47 22.52
C LEU A 54 13.80 -1.60 22.65
N ARG A 55 14.54 -1.56 21.54
CA ARG A 55 16.02 -1.62 21.56
C ARG A 55 16.63 -0.52 22.41
N ALA A 56 16.15 0.72 22.25
CA ALA A 56 16.62 1.84 23.06
C ALA A 56 16.31 1.66 24.56
N ALA A 57 15.14 1.12 24.89
CA ALA A 57 14.77 0.82 26.28
C ALA A 57 15.58 -0.34 26.87
N GLU A 58 15.91 -1.36 26.08
CA GLU A 58 16.80 -2.46 26.49
C GLU A 58 18.21 -1.95 26.81
N GLU A 59 18.78 -1.15 25.92
CA GLU A 59 20.10 -0.52 26.13
C GLU A 59 20.10 0.37 27.38
N HIS A 60 19.06 1.19 27.57
CA HIS A 60 18.96 2.07 28.74
C HIS A 60 18.80 1.28 30.05
N ALA A 61 17.95 0.25 30.08
CA ALA A 61 17.75 -0.60 31.25
C ALA A 61 19.03 -1.36 31.61
N GLN A 62 19.77 -1.86 30.61
CA GLN A 62 21.04 -2.53 30.82
C GLN A 62 22.08 -1.57 31.40
N ALA A 63 22.24 -0.38 30.80
CA ALA A 63 23.17 0.63 31.29
C ALA A 63 22.85 1.08 32.73
N ALA A 64 21.57 1.24 33.06
CA ALA A 64 21.12 1.60 34.41
C ALA A 64 21.40 0.49 35.43
N ARG A 65 21.19 -0.78 35.06
CA ARG A 65 21.55 -1.95 35.90
C ARG A 65 23.05 -1.99 36.17
N GLU A 66 23.88 -1.84 35.15
CA GLU A 66 25.34 -1.82 35.30
C GLU A 66 25.80 -0.65 36.17
N LYS A 67 25.15 0.51 36.06
CA LYS A 67 25.41 1.67 36.92
C LYS A 67 25.12 1.36 38.39
N VAL A 68 23.99 0.71 38.69
CA VAL A 68 23.64 0.29 40.05
C VAL A 68 24.69 -0.66 40.62
N GLU A 69 25.11 -1.67 39.87
CA GLU A 69 26.12 -2.63 40.33
C GLU A 69 27.46 -1.94 40.62
N ARG A 70 27.90 -1.03 39.76
CA ARG A 70 29.11 -0.23 40.00
C ARG A 70 29.00 0.63 41.26
N LEU A 71 27.89 1.34 41.43
CA LEU A 71 27.68 2.22 42.59
C LEU A 71 27.51 1.43 43.89
N ARG A 72 26.88 0.25 43.84
CA ARG A 72 26.76 -0.64 44.99
C ARG A 72 28.14 -1.08 45.48
N ALA A 73 29.05 -1.42 44.57
CA ALA A 73 30.43 -1.76 44.91
C ALA A 73 31.20 -0.57 45.53
N LEU A 74 31.00 0.64 45.03
CA LEU A 74 31.62 1.85 45.59
C LEU A 74 31.05 2.20 46.97
N TYR A 75 29.73 2.04 47.16
CA TYR A 75 29.07 2.27 48.44
C TYR A 75 29.55 1.29 49.51
N ALA A 76 29.69 0.00 49.16
CA ALA A 76 30.23 -1.01 50.08
C ALA A 76 31.66 -0.69 50.56
N ARG A 77 32.41 0.10 49.79
CA ARG A 77 33.75 0.60 50.13
C ARG A 77 33.74 1.96 50.84
N GLY A 78 32.56 2.54 51.10
CA GLY A 78 32.41 3.86 51.72
C GLY A 78 32.81 5.03 50.83
N LEU A 79 32.91 4.84 49.50
CA LEU A 79 33.43 5.84 48.56
C LEU A 79 32.37 6.80 48.00
N ILE A 80 31.08 6.47 48.16
CA ILE A 80 29.95 7.31 47.71
C ILE A 80 28.90 7.42 48.81
N ALA A 81 28.04 8.43 48.72
CA ALA A 81 26.93 8.58 49.65
C ALA A 81 25.83 7.56 49.34
N ARG A 82 25.13 7.09 50.39
CA ARG A 82 23.97 6.20 50.26
C ARG A 82 22.91 6.74 49.28
N ARG A 83 22.68 8.06 49.33
CA ARG A 83 21.72 8.75 48.46
C ARG A 83 22.04 8.57 46.97
N ASP A 84 23.31 8.51 46.58
CA ASP A 84 23.70 8.37 45.18
C ASP A 84 23.38 6.97 44.64
N LEU A 85 23.54 5.95 45.49
CA LEU A 85 23.11 4.58 45.19
C LEU A 85 21.58 4.50 45.08
N GLU A 86 20.85 5.10 46.03
CA GLU A 86 19.38 5.10 46.03
C GLU A 86 18.80 5.77 44.77
N TRP A 87 19.40 6.86 44.30
CA TRP A 87 19.02 7.50 43.04
C TRP A 87 19.25 6.60 41.83
N ALA A 88 20.38 5.92 41.76
CA ALA A 88 20.66 4.99 40.67
C ALA A 88 19.72 3.78 40.68
N GLU A 89 19.37 3.26 41.87
CA GLU A 89 18.38 2.19 42.01
C GLU A 89 16.97 2.64 41.61
N LEU A 90 16.61 3.90 41.87
CA LEU A 90 15.36 4.48 41.35
C LEU A 90 15.39 4.59 39.82
N GLU A 91 16.47 5.12 39.25
CA GLU A 91 16.67 5.23 37.79
C GLU A 91 16.57 3.86 37.11
N ALA A 92 17.22 2.83 37.64
CA ALA A 92 17.15 1.47 37.11
C ALA A 92 15.73 0.88 37.19
N ARG A 93 14.97 1.16 38.26
CA ARG A 93 13.55 0.76 38.35
C ARG A 93 12.70 1.45 37.30
N THR A 94 12.90 2.75 37.08
CA THR A 94 12.22 3.51 36.03
C THR A 94 12.56 2.98 34.64
N ALA A 95 13.84 2.73 34.35
CA ALA A 95 14.29 2.18 33.09
C ALA A 95 13.72 0.77 32.83
N GLN A 96 13.64 -0.06 33.88
CA GLN A 96 12.99 -1.38 33.78
C GLN A 96 11.50 -1.26 33.46
N ALA A 97 10.79 -0.33 34.11
CA ALA A 97 9.37 -0.11 33.82
C ALA A 97 9.15 0.38 32.37
N GLN A 98 10.04 1.24 31.86
CA GLN A 98 10.01 1.68 30.46
C GLN A 98 10.27 0.54 29.48
N LEU A 99 11.20 -0.37 29.81
CA LEU A 99 11.44 -1.58 29.02
C LEU A 99 10.20 -2.47 28.94
N GLU A 100 9.54 -2.75 30.08
CA GLU A 100 8.31 -3.57 30.05
C GLU A 100 7.18 -2.88 29.25
N ALA A 101 7.04 -1.56 29.38
CA ALA A 101 6.10 -0.80 28.57
C ALA A 101 6.43 -0.88 27.07
N ALA A 102 7.70 -0.76 26.69
CA ALA A 102 8.13 -0.85 25.30
C ALA A 102 7.90 -2.26 24.73
N ARG A 103 8.12 -3.32 25.52
CA ARG A 103 7.78 -4.71 25.15
C ARG A 103 6.30 -4.87 24.87
N GLU A 104 5.45 -4.31 25.72
CA GLU A 104 4.00 -4.40 25.53
C GLU A 104 3.55 -3.63 24.29
N VAL A 105 4.10 -2.44 24.05
CA VAL A 105 3.84 -1.67 22.81
C VAL A 105 4.26 -2.46 21.57
N GLU A 106 5.43 -3.09 21.60
CA GLU A 106 5.93 -3.91 20.49
C GLU A 106 5.04 -5.14 20.24
N ARG A 107 4.61 -5.82 21.31
CA ARG A 107 3.66 -6.93 21.23
C ARG A 107 2.34 -6.50 20.57
N LEU A 108 1.78 -5.38 21.01
CA LEU A 108 0.55 -4.82 20.43
C LEU A 108 0.72 -4.42 18.96
N ALA A 109 1.88 -3.87 18.59
CA ALA A 109 2.19 -3.52 17.21
C ALA A 109 2.32 -4.76 16.32
N ARG A 110 2.95 -5.85 16.81
CA ARG A 110 3.00 -7.14 16.11
C ARG A 110 1.60 -7.72 15.91
N ASP A 111 0.77 -7.70 16.94
CA ASP A 111 -0.62 -8.18 16.86
C ASP A 111 -1.44 -7.36 15.84
N ALA A 112 -1.25 -6.04 15.81
CA ALA A 112 -1.89 -5.16 14.84
C ALA A 112 -1.45 -5.48 13.40
N LEU A 113 -0.15 -5.73 13.18
CA LEU A 113 0.37 -6.13 11.88
C LEU A 113 -0.19 -7.49 11.44
N ALA A 114 -0.25 -8.47 12.33
CA ALA A 114 -0.83 -9.78 12.04
C ALA A 114 -2.29 -9.66 11.58
N ARG A 115 -3.10 -8.87 12.31
CA ARG A 115 -4.49 -8.58 11.92
C ARG A 115 -4.58 -7.87 10.58
N ALA A 116 -3.75 -6.84 10.35
CA ALA A 116 -3.75 -6.10 9.08
C ALA A 116 -3.43 -7.01 7.88
N ARG A 117 -2.48 -7.94 8.04
CA ARG A 117 -2.16 -8.96 7.04
C ARG A 117 -3.33 -9.89 6.77
N GLU A 118 -3.94 -10.43 7.82
CA GLU A 118 -5.11 -11.31 7.71
C GLU A 118 -6.28 -10.61 6.98
N TYR A 119 -6.54 -9.34 7.29
CA TYR A 119 -7.56 -8.55 6.60
C TYR A 119 -7.22 -8.33 5.12
N ALA A 120 -5.96 -7.99 4.81
CA ALA A 120 -5.48 -7.82 3.44
C ALA A 120 -5.61 -9.12 2.62
N GLU A 121 -5.21 -10.26 3.21
CA GLU A 121 -5.32 -11.59 2.59
C GLU A 121 -6.78 -11.97 2.31
N ARG A 122 -7.67 -11.79 3.29
CA ARG A 122 -9.11 -12.04 3.10
C ARG A 122 -9.72 -11.15 2.04
N ALA A 123 -9.29 -9.89 1.94
CA ALA A 123 -9.76 -8.99 0.90
C ALA A 123 -9.26 -9.42 -0.49
N ALA A 124 -8.00 -9.82 -0.59
CA ALA A 124 -7.43 -10.38 -1.81
C ALA A 124 -8.14 -11.68 -2.22
N GLU A 125 -8.50 -12.54 -1.26
CA GLU A 125 -9.28 -13.75 -1.53
C GLU A 125 -10.70 -13.44 -2.02
N ARG A 126 -11.40 -12.48 -1.41
CA ARG A 126 -12.73 -12.04 -1.88
C ARG A 126 -12.68 -11.49 -3.30
N GLU A 127 -11.67 -10.68 -3.61
CA GLU A 127 -11.47 -10.20 -4.98
C GLU A 127 -11.15 -11.37 -5.93
N ARG A 128 -10.32 -12.32 -5.51
CA ARG A 128 -10.04 -13.56 -6.24
C ARG A 128 -11.25 -14.48 -6.40
N ARG A 129 -12.35 -14.30 -5.67
CA ARG A 129 -13.58 -15.10 -5.83
C ARG A 129 -14.66 -14.36 -6.64
N ARG A 130 -14.46 -13.10 -7.04
CA ARG A 130 -15.41 -12.40 -7.93
C ARG A 130 -15.38 -13.04 -9.33
N PRO A 131 -16.54 -13.46 -9.87
CA PRO A 131 -16.62 -13.90 -11.25
C PRO A 131 -16.46 -12.68 -12.17
N SER A 132 -15.40 -12.67 -12.99
CA SER A 132 -15.32 -11.75 -14.13
C SER A 132 -15.05 -12.58 -15.39
N LEU A 133 -15.89 -12.39 -16.41
CA LEU A 133 -15.76 -13.05 -17.72
C LEU A 133 -14.45 -12.66 -18.45
N SER A 134 -13.71 -11.67 -17.95
CA SER A 134 -12.42 -11.21 -18.47
C SER A 134 -11.20 -11.93 -17.91
N ARG A 135 -11.36 -12.75 -16.86
CA ARG A 135 -10.25 -13.32 -16.08
C ARG A 135 -9.45 -14.42 -16.79
N ALA A 136 -9.96 -14.94 -17.90
CA ALA A 136 -9.32 -16.03 -18.63
C ALA A 136 -8.19 -15.60 -19.58
N LEU A 137 -7.99 -14.30 -19.87
CA LEU A 137 -7.17 -13.92 -21.02
C LEU A 137 -5.98 -12.98 -20.78
N VAL A 138 -5.79 -12.38 -19.60
CA VAL A 138 -4.64 -11.47 -19.41
C VAL A 138 -3.99 -11.63 -18.04
N ARG A 139 -3.07 -12.60 -17.92
CA ARG A 139 -2.14 -12.71 -16.77
C ARG A 139 -1.15 -11.54 -16.71
N VAL A 140 -0.86 -10.94 -17.86
CA VAL A 140 0.06 -9.80 -18.00
C VAL A 140 -0.50 -8.85 -19.06
N ALA A 141 -0.88 -7.63 -18.67
CA ALA A 141 -1.21 -6.58 -19.63
C ALA A 141 0.03 -5.73 -19.90
N ARG A 142 0.34 -5.43 -21.17
CA ARG A 142 1.50 -4.62 -21.54
C ARG A 142 1.07 -3.44 -22.41
N SER A 143 1.64 -2.28 -22.15
CA SER A 143 1.65 -1.16 -23.07
C SER A 143 3.07 -0.65 -23.19
N TYR A 144 3.59 -0.55 -24.41
CA TYR A 144 4.97 -0.13 -24.65
C TYR A 144 5.11 1.37 -24.86
N GLY A 145 3.98 2.09 -24.99
CA GLY A 145 3.97 3.55 -25.09
C GLY A 145 4.90 4.11 -26.16
N ALA A 146 5.40 5.34 -25.96
CA ALA A 146 6.48 5.93 -26.76
C ALA A 146 7.88 5.51 -26.27
N GLY A 147 7.97 4.51 -25.39
CA GLY A 147 9.22 3.96 -24.86
C GLY A 147 9.95 4.82 -23.81
N ARG A 148 9.38 5.94 -23.35
CA ARG A 148 10.01 6.81 -22.35
C ARG A 148 9.19 6.90 -21.07
N PHE A 149 9.88 6.74 -19.94
CA PHE A 149 9.38 7.01 -18.60
C PHE A 149 10.41 7.88 -17.89
N THR A 150 9.97 9.01 -17.33
CA THR A 150 10.83 9.97 -16.65
C THR A 150 10.35 10.23 -15.23
N LEU A 151 11.23 10.82 -14.39
CA LEU A 151 10.84 11.29 -13.06
C LEU A 151 9.75 12.37 -13.10
N GLY A 152 9.70 13.16 -14.17
CA GLY A 152 8.63 14.13 -14.42
C GLY A 152 7.27 13.46 -14.59
N ASP A 153 7.23 12.35 -15.34
CA ASP A 153 6.01 11.55 -15.55
C ASP A 153 5.52 10.94 -14.23
N LEU A 154 6.44 10.41 -13.43
CA LEU A 154 6.13 9.87 -12.10
C LEU A 154 5.55 10.95 -11.19
N GLY A 155 6.19 12.11 -11.11
CA GLY A 155 5.69 13.23 -10.31
C GLY A 155 4.30 13.70 -10.75
N ALA A 156 4.03 13.71 -12.06
CA ALA A 156 2.71 14.02 -12.59
C ALA A 156 1.66 12.96 -12.21
N LEU A 157 2.00 11.67 -12.31
CA LEU A 157 1.15 10.56 -11.90
C LEU A 157 0.82 10.63 -10.41
N MET A 158 1.82 10.82 -9.54
CA MET A 158 1.63 10.93 -8.09
C MET A 158 0.65 12.07 -7.73
N ARG A 159 0.83 13.26 -8.32
CA ARG A 159 -0.07 14.40 -8.10
C ARG A 159 -1.49 14.13 -8.60
N ALA A 160 -1.63 13.53 -9.78
CA ALA A 160 -2.94 13.21 -10.36
C ALA A 160 -3.67 12.14 -9.53
N TYR A 161 -2.94 11.12 -9.06
CA TYR A 161 -3.46 10.07 -8.20
C TYR A 161 -3.94 10.64 -6.84
N GLN A 162 -3.09 11.45 -6.19
CA GLN A 162 -3.44 12.15 -4.95
C GLN A 162 -4.70 13.01 -5.11
N ARG A 163 -4.82 13.77 -6.21
CA ARG A 163 -6.03 14.55 -6.49
C ARG A 163 -7.27 13.69 -6.71
N ARG A 164 -7.14 12.51 -7.32
CA ARG A 164 -8.27 11.63 -7.64
C ARG A 164 -8.77 10.85 -6.42
N PHE A 165 -7.85 10.37 -5.58
CA PHE A 165 -8.15 9.41 -4.51
C PHE A 165 -7.89 9.93 -3.10
N GLY A 166 -7.30 11.12 -2.94
CA GLY A 166 -6.99 11.69 -1.63
C GLY A 166 -5.87 10.98 -0.87
N ALA A 167 -5.17 10.03 -1.50
CA ALA A 167 -4.09 9.24 -0.92
C ALA A 167 -2.87 9.21 -1.85
N PRO A 168 -1.65 9.04 -1.32
CA PRO A 168 -0.44 8.99 -2.14
C PRO A 168 -0.44 7.74 -3.01
N LEU A 169 0.23 7.81 -4.16
CA LEU A 169 0.42 6.66 -5.04
C LEU A 169 1.23 5.58 -4.27
N PRO A 170 0.73 4.35 -4.13
CA PRO A 170 1.41 3.32 -3.34
C PRO A 170 2.56 2.71 -4.14
N ILE A 171 3.72 3.37 -4.10
CA ILE A 171 4.95 2.87 -4.73
C ILE A 171 5.55 1.78 -3.84
N SER A 172 5.74 0.58 -4.39
CA SER A 172 6.41 -0.56 -3.73
C SER A 172 7.89 -0.67 -4.08
N ALA A 173 8.29 -0.17 -5.24
CA ALA A 173 9.69 -0.11 -5.63
C ALA A 173 9.96 1.17 -6.40
N PHE A 174 10.98 1.90 -5.99
CA PHE A 174 11.53 3.02 -6.75
C PHE A 174 12.95 2.63 -7.18
N GLY A 175 13.09 2.16 -8.42
CA GLY A 175 14.35 1.59 -8.90
C GLY A 175 14.67 0.21 -8.33
N GLN A 176 15.95 -0.13 -8.26
CA GLN A 176 16.43 -1.46 -7.87
C GLN A 176 16.09 -1.78 -6.40
N THR A 177 15.66 -3.03 -6.13
CA THR A 177 15.44 -3.54 -4.76
C THR A 177 16.05 -4.94 -4.59
N PRO A 178 16.23 -5.44 -3.35
CA PRO A 178 16.72 -6.79 -3.11
C PRO A 178 15.85 -7.89 -3.73
N THR A 179 14.54 -7.68 -3.85
CA THR A 179 13.63 -8.61 -4.55
C THR A 179 14.01 -8.73 -6.02
N HIS A 180 14.30 -7.62 -6.68
CA HIS A 180 14.77 -7.61 -8.06
C HIS A 180 16.14 -8.26 -8.22
N ASP A 181 17.05 -8.10 -7.24
CA ASP A 181 18.35 -8.78 -7.25
C ASP A 181 18.20 -10.30 -7.19
N ARG A 182 17.36 -10.81 -6.29
CA ARG A 182 17.07 -12.26 -6.18
C ARG A 182 16.45 -12.84 -7.45
N LEU A 183 15.68 -12.03 -8.18
CA LEU A 183 15.05 -12.42 -9.45
C LEU A 183 15.97 -12.24 -10.67
N GLY A 184 17.18 -11.70 -10.49
CA GLY A 184 18.09 -11.39 -11.60
C GLY A 184 17.53 -10.34 -12.57
N LEU A 185 16.83 -9.33 -12.05
CA LEU A 185 16.20 -8.26 -12.84
C LEU A 185 16.85 -6.91 -12.56
N ASP A 186 17.20 -6.18 -13.62
CA ASP A 186 17.61 -4.77 -13.54
C ASP A 186 16.38 -3.87 -13.61
N HIS A 187 15.97 -3.35 -12.46
CA HIS A 187 14.82 -2.46 -12.28
C HIS A 187 15.22 -0.99 -12.15
N ARG A 188 16.47 -0.61 -12.46
CA ARG A 188 16.93 0.78 -12.39
C ARG A 188 16.17 1.68 -13.36
N GLY A 189 15.67 2.82 -12.88
CA GLY A 189 14.90 3.78 -13.67
C GLY A 189 13.44 3.38 -13.91
N ARG A 190 12.91 2.40 -13.16
CA ARG A 190 11.51 1.94 -13.22
C ARG A 190 10.87 2.06 -11.85
N VAL A 191 9.55 1.92 -11.79
CA VAL A 191 8.78 2.03 -10.55
C VAL A 191 7.71 0.95 -10.51
N ASP A 192 7.58 0.27 -9.39
CA ASP A 192 6.44 -0.61 -9.13
C ASP A 192 5.43 0.08 -8.23
N ILE A 193 4.16 -0.08 -8.59
CA ILE A 193 3.01 0.43 -7.85
C ILE A 193 2.25 -0.78 -7.29
N ALA A 194 2.09 -0.83 -5.96
CA ALA A 194 1.36 -1.86 -5.22
C ALA A 194 -0.16 -1.70 -5.34
N LEU A 195 -0.65 -1.75 -6.58
CA LEU A 195 -2.07 -1.81 -6.90
C LEU A 195 -2.35 -3.04 -7.74
N HIS A 196 -3.42 -3.74 -7.41
CA HIS A 196 -3.94 -4.78 -8.28
C HIS A 196 -4.45 -4.13 -9.59
N PRO A 197 -4.06 -4.62 -10.79
CA PRO A 197 -4.45 -4.03 -12.07
C PRO A 197 -5.96 -3.86 -12.26
N GLU A 198 -6.75 -4.76 -11.67
CA GLU A 198 -8.21 -4.76 -11.77
C GLU A 198 -8.92 -3.93 -10.71
N SER A 199 -8.21 -3.41 -9.71
CA SER A 199 -8.80 -2.49 -8.72
C SER A 199 -9.24 -1.18 -9.38
N GLU A 200 -10.13 -0.42 -8.74
CA GLU A 200 -10.57 0.88 -9.26
C GLU A 200 -9.36 1.83 -9.45
N GLN A 201 -8.47 1.87 -8.47
CA GLN A 201 -7.23 2.63 -8.48
C GLN A 201 -6.28 2.10 -9.58
N GLY A 202 -6.11 0.78 -9.67
CA GLY A 202 -5.26 0.13 -10.67
C GLY A 202 -5.73 0.46 -12.08
N ARG A 203 -7.01 0.25 -12.40
CA ARG A 203 -7.60 0.60 -13.70
C ARG A 203 -7.42 2.07 -14.04
N TRP A 204 -7.62 2.96 -13.07
CA TRP A 204 -7.38 4.40 -13.26
C TRP A 204 -5.91 4.71 -13.58
N VAL A 205 -4.96 4.05 -12.91
CA VAL A 205 -3.52 4.18 -13.21
C VAL A 205 -3.22 3.65 -14.61
N LEU A 206 -3.70 2.45 -14.97
CA LEU A 206 -3.48 1.87 -16.30
C LEU A 206 -4.01 2.78 -17.41
N ASP A 207 -5.20 3.34 -17.22
CA ASP A 207 -5.84 4.29 -18.13
C ASP A 207 -5.07 5.63 -18.19
N TYR A 208 -4.58 6.13 -17.05
CA TYR A 208 -3.69 7.29 -16.99
C TYR A 208 -2.40 7.07 -17.80
N LEU A 209 -1.75 5.93 -17.62
CA LEU A 209 -0.49 5.56 -18.28
C LEU A 209 -0.72 5.36 -19.79
N THR A 210 -1.80 4.66 -20.16
CA THR A 210 -2.19 4.40 -21.55
C THR A 210 -2.40 5.71 -22.31
N ARG A 211 -3.20 6.63 -21.77
CA ARG A 211 -3.46 7.92 -22.43
C ARG A 211 -2.22 8.78 -22.64
N ARG A 212 -1.18 8.60 -21.82
CA ARG A 212 0.07 9.37 -21.89
C ARG A 212 1.19 8.63 -22.62
N GLY A 213 0.91 7.43 -23.14
CA GLY A 213 1.93 6.62 -23.79
C GLY A 213 3.09 6.27 -22.87
N ILE A 214 2.84 6.15 -21.56
CA ILE A 214 3.86 5.74 -20.59
C ILE A 214 3.89 4.20 -20.58
N PRO A 215 5.06 3.57 -20.77
CA PRO A 215 5.15 2.12 -20.78
C PRO A 215 4.80 1.51 -19.43
N TYR A 216 4.12 0.36 -19.42
CA TYR A 216 3.83 -0.38 -18.20
C TYR A 216 3.64 -1.88 -18.46
N ILE A 217 3.82 -2.66 -17.38
CA ILE A 217 3.44 -4.07 -17.30
C ILE A 217 2.57 -4.24 -16.06
N ALA A 218 1.35 -4.76 -16.25
CA ALA A 218 0.43 -5.02 -15.15
C ALA A 218 0.41 -6.51 -14.84
N PHE A 219 0.84 -6.87 -13.64
CA PHE A 219 0.82 -8.24 -13.13
C PHE A 219 -0.43 -8.44 -12.29
N SER A 220 -1.29 -9.37 -12.70
CA SER A 220 -2.50 -9.71 -11.93
C SER A 220 -2.25 -10.78 -10.86
N ASP A 221 -1.09 -11.42 -10.88
CA ASP A 221 -0.69 -12.46 -9.92
C ASP A 221 0.83 -12.62 -9.91
N GLU A 222 1.35 -13.56 -9.11
CA GLU A 222 2.73 -14.01 -9.22
C GLU A 222 3.03 -14.57 -10.63
N VAL A 223 4.23 -14.27 -11.11
CA VAL A 223 4.77 -14.78 -12.38
C VAL A 223 6.17 -15.30 -12.11
N PRO A 224 6.42 -16.62 -12.25
CA PRO A 224 7.72 -17.21 -11.99
C PRO A 224 8.85 -16.45 -12.66
N ASN A 225 9.91 -16.17 -11.89
CA ASN A 225 11.10 -15.44 -12.34
C ASN A 225 10.85 -14.01 -12.85
N SER A 226 9.70 -13.40 -12.52
CA SER A 226 9.32 -12.06 -12.99
C SER A 226 8.64 -11.21 -11.91
N ALA A 227 7.61 -11.73 -11.24
CA ALA A 227 6.78 -10.99 -10.30
C ALA A 227 6.40 -11.86 -9.10
N THR A 228 6.49 -11.33 -7.89
CA THR A 228 6.12 -12.06 -6.65
C THR A 228 4.67 -11.83 -6.22
N GLY A 229 3.89 -11.11 -7.02
CA GLY A 229 2.50 -10.79 -6.73
C GLY A 229 1.96 -9.68 -7.64
N ALA A 230 0.68 -9.33 -7.46
CA ALA A 230 0.01 -8.35 -8.29
C ALA A 230 0.53 -6.92 -8.06
N HIS A 231 0.95 -6.25 -9.12
CA HIS A 231 1.42 -4.87 -9.11
C HIS A 231 1.42 -4.28 -10.54
N ILE A 232 1.66 -2.98 -10.65
CA ILE A 232 1.87 -2.29 -11.93
C ILE A 232 3.32 -1.82 -11.99
N HIS A 233 4.12 -2.44 -12.85
CA HIS A 233 5.46 -2.00 -13.23
C HIS A 233 5.34 -0.85 -14.24
N VAL A 234 6.01 0.27 -13.98
CA VAL A 234 5.99 1.47 -14.81
C VAL A 234 7.38 1.73 -15.40
N GLY A 235 7.40 1.94 -16.71
CA GLY A 235 8.61 2.06 -17.52
C GLY A 235 8.86 0.83 -18.40
N PRO A 236 9.96 0.83 -19.17
CA PRO A 236 10.32 -0.31 -20.01
C PRO A 236 10.49 -1.59 -19.18
N PRO A 237 10.32 -2.78 -19.79
CA PRO A 237 10.59 -4.05 -19.11
C PRO A 237 12.01 -4.08 -18.50
N SER A 238 12.13 -4.66 -17.30
CA SER A 238 13.43 -4.92 -16.68
C SER A 238 14.26 -5.87 -17.54
N ALA A 239 15.55 -5.56 -17.71
CA ALA A 239 16.49 -6.47 -18.36
C ALA A 239 16.91 -7.58 -17.39
N ARG A 240 17.38 -8.71 -17.91
CA ARG A 240 18.09 -9.70 -17.09
C ARG A 240 19.46 -9.13 -16.71
N LYS A 241 19.87 -9.40 -15.48
CA LYS A 241 21.24 -9.14 -15.00
C LYS A 241 22.17 -10.26 -15.42
#